data_AF-A0A438JZ87-F1
#
_entry.id   AF-A0A438JZ87-F1
#
_cell.length_a   1.000
_cell.length_b   1.000
_cell.length_c   1.000
_cell.angle_alpha   90.00
_cell.angle_beta   90.00
_cell.angle_gamma   90.00
#
_symmetry.space_group_name_H-M   'P 1'
#
loop_
_entity.id
_entity.type
_entity.pdbx_description
1 polymer ?
#
loop_
_entity_poly.entity_id
_entity_poly.type
_entity_poly.pdbx_seq_one_letter_code
_entity_poly.pdbx_strand_id
1 'polypeptide(L)'
;MYNQLSLWACLTSETIPCHRDYKASLQSKKNYLKKNLLRALCELEELKPAVRQKIDELNQKHTYQVNRWGADSSLEWPHVRKQTLTKHEMTKVVDWAVEP
;
A
#
# COMPACT_ATOMS: atom_id res chain seq x y z
N MET A 1 1.62 -11.88 -11.90
CA MET A 1 2.93 -12.56 -12.00
C MET A 1 3.98 -11.95 -11.08
N TYR A 2 4.19 -10.62 -11.08
CA TYR A 2 5.17 -9.93 -10.21
C TYR A 2 5.06 -10.29 -8.72
N ASN A 3 3.87 -10.20 -8.10
CA ASN A 3 3.69 -10.51 -6.67
C ASN A 3 4.03 -11.97 -6.31
N GLN A 4 3.75 -12.93 -7.19
CA GLN A 4 4.06 -14.35 -6.95
C GLN A 4 5.56 -14.62 -7.03
N LEU A 5 6.26 -14.00 -7.99
CA LEU A 5 7.72 -14.11 -8.08
C LEU A 5 8.40 -13.45 -6.88
N SER A 6 7.95 -12.28 -6.45
CA SER A 6 8.49 -11.59 -5.28
C SER A 6 8.31 -12.39 -4.00
N LEU A 7 7.10 -12.94 -3.77
CA LEU A 7 6.82 -13.79 -2.62
C LEU A 7 7.72 -15.03 -2.62
N TRP A 8 7.85 -15.68 -3.77
CA TRP A 8 8.71 -16.83 -3.91
C TRP A 8 10.19 -16.47 -3.65
N ALA A 9 10.67 -15.33 -4.15
CA ALA A 9 12.04 -14.87 -3.94
C ALA A 9 12.34 -14.60 -2.44
N CYS A 10 11.42 -13.94 -1.73
CA CYS A 10 11.53 -13.71 -0.28
C CYS A 10 11.61 -15.04 0.49
N LEU A 11 10.67 -15.95 0.24
CA LEU A 11 10.65 -17.27 0.90
C LEU A 11 11.96 -18.03 0.68
N THR A 12 12.49 -17.98 -0.54
CA THR A 12 13.66 -18.75 -0.96
C THR A 12 14.97 -18.19 -0.43
N SER A 13 15.04 -16.89 -0.15
CA SER A 13 16.23 -16.20 0.36
C SER A 13 16.26 -16.06 1.88
N GLU A 14 15.10 -15.93 2.53
CA GLU A 14 15.01 -15.64 3.97
C GLU A 14 14.53 -16.86 4.76
N THR A 15 13.44 -17.50 4.33
CA THR A 15 12.76 -18.52 5.13
C THR A 15 13.35 -19.92 4.92
N ILE A 16 13.50 -20.35 3.66
CA ILE A 16 13.99 -21.70 3.32
C ILE A 16 15.41 -21.94 3.86
N PRO A 17 16.37 -20.99 3.77
CA PRO A 17 17.73 -21.19 4.27
C PRO A 17 17.84 -21.41 5.79
N CYS A 18 16.86 -20.92 6.54
CA CYS A 18 16.81 -21.05 7.99
C CYS A 18 16.32 -22.43 8.46
N HIS A 19 15.68 -23.21 7.58
CA HIS A 19 15.07 -24.49 7.94
C HIS A 19 16.12 -25.60 8.18
N ARG A 20 15.89 -26.44 9.21
CA ARG A 20 16.79 -27.55 9.56
C ARG A 20 16.96 -28.54 8.39
N ASP A 21 15.87 -28.89 7.73
CA ASP A 21 15.90 -29.84 6.61
C ASP A 21 16.60 -29.27 5.39
N TYR A 22 16.52 -27.95 5.20
CA TYR A 22 17.30 -27.29 4.15
C TYR A 22 18.79 -27.31 4.48
N LYS A 23 19.18 -27.11 5.73
CA LYS A 23 20.59 -27.24 6.15
C LYS A 23 21.11 -28.67 5.95
N ALA A 24 20.30 -29.68 6.24
CA ALA A 24 20.61 -31.10 6.01
C ALA A 24 20.52 -31.54 4.53
N SER A 25 19.94 -30.72 3.65
CA SER A 25 19.78 -31.03 2.22
C SER A 25 21.11 -31.14 1.48
N LEU A 26 21.13 -31.99 0.44
CA LEU A 26 22.22 -32.11 -0.52
C LEU A 26 22.54 -30.77 -1.20
N GLN A 27 23.83 -30.54 -1.45
CA GLN A 27 24.34 -29.29 -2.03
C GLN A 27 23.78 -29.02 -3.45
N SER A 28 23.54 -30.06 -4.25
CA SER A 28 22.93 -29.91 -5.58
C SER A 28 21.54 -29.28 -5.52
N LYS A 29 20.71 -29.68 -4.55
CA LYS A 29 19.36 -29.13 -4.34
C LYS A 29 19.41 -27.69 -3.85
N LYS A 30 20.36 -27.35 -2.98
CA LYS A 30 20.63 -25.96 -2.57
C LYS A 30 21.05 -25.09 -3.76
N ASN A 31 21.95 -25.59 -4.59
CA ASN A 31 22.42 -24.88 -5.79
C ASN A 31 21.31 -24.71 -6.82
N TYR A 32 20.45 -25.71 -7.01
CA TYR A 32 19.26 -25.63 -7.86
C TYR A 32 18.32 -24.51 -7.40
N LEU A 33 18.03 -24.45 -6.09
CA LEU A 33 17.17 -23.43 -5.51
C LEU A 33 17.74 -22.02 -5.73
N LYS A 34 19.05 -21.84 -5.50
CA LYS A 34 19.76 -20.57 -5.75
C LYS A 34 19.72 -20.14 -7.21
N LYS A 35 19.91 -21.06 -8.16
CA LYS A 35 19.85 -20.76 -9.60
C LYS A 35 18.45 -20.29 -10.00
N ASN A 36 17.42 -20.96 -9.51
CA ASN A 36 16.04 -20.54 -9.76
C ASN A 36 15.73 -19.18 -9.10
N LEU A 37 16.27 -18.93 -7.90
CA LEU A 37 16.13 -17.64 -7.21
C LEU A 37 16.69 -16.51 -8.07
N LEU A 38 17.91 -16.69 -8.58
CA LEU A 38 18.54 -15.71 -9.45
C LEU A 38 17.70 -15.46 -10.72
N ARG A 39 17.19 -16.51 -11.36
CA ARG A 39 16.33 -16.37 -12.54
C ARG A 39 15.07 -15.57 -12.25
N ALA A 40 14.38 -15.85 -11.14
CA ALA A 40 13.20 -15.10 -10.74
C ALA A 40 13.52 -13.63 -10.44
N LEU A 41 14.68 -13.33 -9.84
CA LEU A 41 15.10 -11.95 -9.62
C LEU A 41 15.35 -11.20 -10.93
N CYS A 42 15.95 -11.84 -11.92
CA CYS A 42 16.11 -11.28 -13.27
C CYS A 42 14.74 -11.00 -13.93
N GLU A 43 13.83 -11.98 -13.90
CA GLU A 43 12.47 -11.82 -14.44
C GLU A 43 11.71 -10.65 -13.74
N LEU A 44 11.88 -10.49 -12.43
CA LEU A 44 11.30 -9.36 -11.68
C LEU A 44 11.88 -8.02 -12.12
N GLU A 45 13.19 -7.96 -12.35
CA GLU A 45 13.88 -6.75 -12.79
C GLU A 45 13.42 -6.32 -14.19
N GLU A 46 13.27 -7.28 -15.10
CA GLU A 46 12.71 -7.05 -16.44
C GLU A 46 11.24 -6.61 -16.40
N LEU A 47 10.47 -7.10 -15.42
CA LEU A 47 9.05 -6.75 -15.25
C LEU A 47 8.84 -5.36 -14.63
N LYS A 48 9.81 -4.80 -13.90
CA LYS A 48 9.69 -3.46 -13.28
C LYS A 48 9.29 -2.34 -14.26
N PRO A 49 9.94 -2.15 -15.43
CA PRO A 49 9.55 -1.10 -16.37
C PRO A 49 8.13 -1.28 -16.90
N ALA A 50 7.71 -2.52 -17.18
CA ALA A 50 6.35 -2.81 -17.65
C ALA A 50 5.29 -2.50 -16.57
N VAL A 51 5.58 -2.81 -15.31
CA VAL A 51 4.71 -2.45 -14.17
C VAL A 51 4.65 -0.94 -14.00
N ARG A 52 5.80 -0.25 -14.08
CA ARG A 52 5.88 1.21 -13.97
C ARG A 52 5.09 1.90 -15.08
N GLN A 53 5.25 1.47 -16.32
CA GLN A 53 4.50 1.98 -17.46
C GLN A 53 2.98 1.84 -17.25
N LYS A 54 2.49 0.67 -16.81
CA LYS A 54 1.07 0.48 -16.53
C LYS A 54 0.55 1.37 -15.40
N ILE A 55 1.35 1.59 -14.35
CA ILE A 55 1.01 2.52 -13.27
C ILE A 55 0.90 3.95 -13.81
N ASP A 56 1.86 4.37 -14.62
CA ASP A 56 1.89 5.70 -15.22
C ASP A 56 0.68 5.90 -16.16
N GLU A 57 0.34 4.90 -17.00
CA GLU A 57 -0.88 4.92 -17.84
C GLU A 57 -2.17 5.02 -17.03
N LEU A 58 -2.28 4.29 -15.91
CA LEU A 58 -3.45 4.35 -15.02
C LEU A 58 -3.56 5.70 -14.33
N ASN A 59 -2.45 6.24 -13.83
CA ASN A 59 -2.41 7.57 -13.22
C ASN A 59 -2.77 8.66 -14.24
N GLN A 60 -2.29 8.54 -15.48
CA GLN A 60 -2.63 9.48 -16.54
C GLN A 60 -4.14 9.46 -16.83
N LYS A 61 -4.74 8.26 -16.97
CA LYS A 61 -6.19 8.10 -17.15
C LYS A 61 -7.00 8.63 -15.96
N HIS A 62 -6.51 8.46 -14.73
CA HIS A 62 -7.15 9.00 -13.55
C HIS A 62 -7.09 10.54 -13.54
N THR A 63 -5.93 11.14 -13.84
CA THR A 63 -5.79 12.60 -13.94
C THR A 63 -6.66 13.20 -15.05
N TYR A 64 -6.79 12.54 -16.21
CA TYR A 64 -7.70 12.99 -17.26
C TYR A 64 -9.18 12.85 -16.88
N GLN A 65 -9.56 11.83 -16.11
CA GLN A 65 -10.93 11.71 -15.61
C GLN A 65 -11.23 12.74 -14.51
N VAL A 66 -10.28 12.99 -13.60
CA VAL A 66 -10.40 14.04 -12.58
C VAL A 66 -10.45 15.42 -13.20
N ASN A 67 -9.74 15.69 -14.31
CA ASN A 67 -9.88 16.97 -15.00
C ASN A 67 -11.23 17.12 -15.73
N ARG A 68 -11.77 16.01 -16.25
CA ARG A 68 -13.04 16.01 -16.98
C ARG A 68 -14.23 16.17 -16.04
N TRP A 69 -14.18 15.54 -14.86
CA TRP A 69 -15.20 15.75 -13.82
C TRP A 69 -14.94 17.01 -12.98
N GLY A 70 -13.69 17.44 -12.84
CA GLY A 70 -13.30 18.66 -12.10
C GLY A 70 -13.56 19.97 -12.83
N ALA A 71 -13.74 19.96 -14.16
CA ALA A 71 -14.18 21.13 -14.91
C ALA A 71 -15.69 21.42 -14.71
N ASP A 72 -16.48 20.38 -14.41
CA ASP A 72 -17.92 20.50 -14.20
C ASP A 72 -18.31 20.45 -12.70
N SER A 73 -17.38 20.08 -11.80
CA SER A 73 -17.62 20.05 -10.35
C SER A 73 -16.77 21.08 -9.60
N SER A 74 -17.34 22.28 -9.44
CA SER A 74 -16.94 23.33 -8.50
C SER A 74 -17.10 22.93 -7.01
N LEU A 75 -16.92 21.66 -6.63
CA LEU A 75 -17.15 21.20 -5.26
C LEU A 75 -16.04 20.26 -4.78
N GLU A 76 -15.08 20.89 -4.09
CA GLU A 76 -14.38 20.42 -2.90
C GLU A 76 -14.45 18.91 -2.59
N TRP A 77 -13.32 18.22 -2.79
CA TRP A 77 -13.10 16.89 -2.21
C TRP A 77 -13.23 16.97 -0.69
N PRO A 78 -13.93 16.04 0.00
CA PRO A 78 -14.06 16.14 1.43
C PRO A 78 -12.71 15.77 2.07
N HIS A 79 -11.95 16.79 2.41
CA HIS A 79 -10.81 16.70 3.31
C HIS A 79 -11.28 16.01 4.59
N VAL A 80 -10.57 14.96 4.98
CA VAL A 80 -10.82 14.13 6.17
C VAL A 80 -11.17 15.02 7.37
N ARG A 81 -12.45 15.06 7.76
CA ARG A 81 -12.91 15.79 8.94
C ARG A 81 -12.39 15.07 10.19
N LYS A 82 -11.32 15.59 10.76
CA LYS A 82 -10.92 15.30 12.13
C LYS A 82 -12.01 15.84 13.05
N GLN A 83 -12.76 14.94 13.70
CA GLN A 83 -13.67 15.31 14.79
C GLN A 83 -12.85 15.84 15.96
N THR A 84 -12.71 17.16 16.05
CA THR A 84 -12.39 17.83 17.31
C THR A 84 -13.65 17.86 18.16
N LEU A 85 -13.62 17.02 19.20
CA LEU A 85 -14.45 16.98 20.40
C LEU A 85 -15.20 18.30 20.69
N THR A 86 -16.52 18.20 20.62
CA THR A 86 -17.52 19.25 20.85
C THR A 86 -17.34 19.91 22.21
N LYS A 87 -16.96 21.19 22.22
CA LYS A 87 -16.97 22.05 23.40
C LYS A 87 -18.41 22.53 23.61
N HIS A 88 -19.11 21.97 24.59
CA HIS A 88 -20.48 22.33 24.92
C HIS A 88 -20.50 23.67 25.69
N GLU A 89 -20.61 24.78 24.97
CA GLU A 89 -21.09 26.04 25.53
C GLU A 89 -22.62 26.03 25.50
N MET A 90 -23.25 25.87 26.67
CA MET A 90 -24.56 26.47 26.90
C MET A 90 -24.39 27.51 28.00
N THR A 91 -24.07 28.71 27.55
CA THR A 91 -24.41 29.97 28.21
C THR A 91 -25.86 29.92 28.71
N LYS A 92 -26.03 29.82 30.02
CA LYS A 92 -27.23 30.27 30.72
C LYS A 92 -26.83 31.53 31.49
N VAL A 93 -27.16 32.69 30.91
CA VAL A 93 -27.14 33.98 31.60
C VAL A 93 -28.55 34.18 32.17
N VAL A 94 -28.63 34.26 33.51
CA VAL A 94 -29.29 35.31 34.33
C VAL A 94 -30.73 35.68 33.91
N ASP A 95 -31.77 35.73 34.73
CA ASP A 95 -31.97 35.89 36.18
C ASP A 95 -33.42 35.43 36.44
N TRP A 96 -33.75 35.00 37.66
CA TRP A 96 -34.90 35.55 38.37
C TRP A 96 -34.65 35.39 39.87
N ALA A 97 -34.69 36.52 40.54
CA ALA A 97 -34.06 36.75 41.82
C ALA A 97 -35.01 36.49 43.00
N VAL A 98 -34.36 36.26 44.16
CA VAL A 98 -34.82 36.50 45.55
C VAL A 98 -35.68 35.40 46.21
N GLU A 99 -35.04 34.66 47.12
CA GLU A 99 -35.57 33.89 48.27
C GLU A 99 -36.14 34.82 49.37
N PRO A 100 -36.79 34.33 50.46
CA PRO A 100 -37.23 32.96 50.80
C PRO A 100 -38.76 32.77 50.91
#